data_AF-A0A9D4KEQ6-F1
#
_entry.id   AF-A0A9D4KEQ6-F1
#
_cell.length_a   1.000
_cell.length_b   1.000
_cell.length_c   1.000
_cell.angle_alpha   90.00
_cell.angle_beta   90.00
_cell.angle_gamma   90.00
#
_symmetry.space_group_name_H-M   'P 1'
#
loop_
_entity.id
_entity.type
_entity.pdbx_description
1 polymer ?
#
loop_
_entity_poly.entity_id
_entity_poly.type
_entity_poly.pdbx_seq_one_letter_code
_entity_poly.pdbx_strand_id
1 'polypeptide(L)'
;MKENLWKTSDKQVTGLKPDDVHWVLTVPAIWDDSAKHFMRLAAEQVRQYTTTTTTTTTTTTTTTTTTTNTNPSTIYFTILLLLILILPQILLLIVLLLLLLLLLLLQRLYLYYYHYYYYNYYYH
;
A
#
# COMPACT_ATOMS: atom_id res chain seq x y z
N MET A 1 15.09 -7.67 23.12
CA MET A 1 15.35 -6.87 21.88
C MET A 1 15.17 -5.37 22.10
N LYS A 2 14.47 -4.95 23.18
CA LYS A 2 14.33 -3.55 23.60
C LYS A 2 15.62 -3.03 24.27
N GLU A 3 16.36 -3.91 24.94
CA GLU A 3 17.61 -3.55 25.63
C GLU A 3 18.74 -3.06 24.70
N ASN A 4 18.75 -3.50 23.44
CA ASN A 4 19.82 -3.16 22.50
C ASN A 4 19.66 -1.77 21.87
N LEU A 5 18.49 -1.15 22.02
CA LEU A 5 18.21 0.20 21.51
C LEU A 5 18.72 1.29 22.45
N TRP A 6 18.73 1.03 23.77
CA TRP A 6 19.18 2.02 24.76
C TRP A 6 20.69 2.27 24.68
N LYS A 7 21.48 1.21 24.44
CA LYS A 7 22.94 1.31 24.39
C LYS A 7 23.48 2.09 23.18
N THR A 8 22.72 2.16 22.09
CA THR A 8 23.09 2.91 20.88
C THR A 8 22.70 4.39 20.95
N SER A 9 21.65 4.74 21.72
CA SER A 9 21.23 6.13 21.91
C SER A 9 22.09 6.89 22.93
N ASP A 10 22.61 6.20 23.95
CA ASP A 10 23.43 6.80 25.02
C ASP A 10 24.78 7.36 24.52
N LYS A 11 25.25 6.91 23.34
CA LYS A 11 26.48 7.39 22.72
C LYS A 11 26.32 8.61 21.80
N GLN A 12 25.10 8.93 21.36
CA GLN A 12 24.91 9.97 20.32
C GLN A 12 24.27 11.26 20.84
N VAL A 13 23.62 11.24 22.01
CA VAL A 13 23.05 12.45 22.62
C VAL A 13 23.16 12.36 24.14
N THR A 14 24.24 12.91 24.70
CA THR A 14 24.40 13.07 26.15
C THR A 14 23.39 14.10 26.67
N GLY A 15 22.43 13.69 27.51
CA GLY A 15 21.63 14.63 28.32
C GLY A 15 20.10 14.53 28.24
N LEU A 16 19.53 13.54 27.55
CA LEU A 16 18.07 13.38 27.47
C LEU A 16 17.53 12.77 28.77
N LYS A 17 16.65 13.50 29.48
CA LYS A 17 15.85 12.94 30.57
C LYS A 17 14.70 12.12 29.97
N PRO A 18 14.19 11.10 30.69
CA PRO A 18 13.07 10.27 30.21
C PRO A 18 11.81 11.07 29.82
N ASP A 19 11.64 12.25 30.42
CA ASP A 19 10.50 13.14 30.20
C ASP A 19 10.63 14.00 28.92
N ASP A 20 11.81 14.05 28.29
CA ASP A 20 12.08 14.86 27.09
C ASP A 20 11.54 14.20 25.80
N VAL A 21 11.17 12.91 25.87
CA VAL A 21 10.65 12.15 24.71
C VAL A 21 9.12 12.13 24.75
N HIS A 22 8.50 13.05 24.04
CA HIS A 22 7.04 13.23 24.07
C HIS A 22 6.26 12.40 23.04
N TRP A 23 6.87 12.05 21.91
CA TRP A 23 6.24 11.24 20.88
C TRP A 23 7.27 10.48 20.05
N VAL A 24 6.86 9.32 19.54
CA VAL A 24 7.64 8.50 18.61
C VAL A 24 6.84 8.37 17.33
N LEU A 25 7.46 8.73 16.22
CA LEU A 25 6.85 8.69 14.90
C LEU A 25 7.46 7.55 14.10
N THR A 26 6.66 6.54 13.77
CA THR A 26 7.08 5.43 12.93
C THR A 26 6.81 5.76 11.48
N VAL A 27 7.84 5.73 10.64
CA VAL A 27 7.72 5.93 9.20
C VAL A 27 8.16 4.66 8.45
N PRO A 28 7.53 4.31 7.32
CA PRO A 28 7.95 3.17 6.49
C PRO A 28 9.40 3.30 6.03
N ALA A 29 10.15 2.20 5.98
CA ALA A 29 11.55 2.19 5.56
C ALA A 29 11.75 2.64 4.10
N ILE A 30 10.70 2.56 3.27
CA ILE A 30 10.70 2.98 1.86
C ILE A 30 10.56 4.49 1.66
N TRP A 31 10.36 5.27 2.72
CA TRP A 31 10.26 6.73 2.61
C TRP A 31 11.63 7.35 2.35
N ASP A 32 11.64 8.28 1.39
CA ASP A 32 12.79 9.13 1.12
C ASP A 32 12.98 10.16 2.24
N ASP A 33 14.15 10.77 2.29
CA ASP A 33 14.50 11.69 3.37
C ASP A 33 13.62 12.95 3.36
N SER A 34 13.05 13.31 2.19
CA SER A 34 12.07 14.37 2.03
C SER A 34 10.76 14.06 2.75
N ALA A 35 10.18 12.87 2.55
CA ALA A 35 8.95 12.45 3.23
C ALA A 35 9.15 12.35 4.75
N LYS A 36 10.32 11.89 5.20
CA LYS A 36 10.67 11.87 6.63
C LYS A 36 10.78 13.28 7.21
N HIS A 37 11.38 14.21 6.48
CA HIS A 37 11.51 15.61 6.88
C HIS A 37 10.15 16.30 6.97
N PHE A 38 9.28 16.09 5.99
CA PHE A 38 7.91 16.59 6.00
C PHE A 38 7.13 16.10 7.24
N MET A 39 7.22 14.81 7.55
CA MET A 39 6.52 14.23 8.70
C MET A 39 7.01 14.81 10.03
N ARG A 40 8.31 15.10 10.13
CA ARG A 40 8.88 15.77 11.30
C ARG A 40 8.34 17.19 11.47
N LEU A 41 8.29 17.98 10.39
CA LEU A 41 7.74 19.34 10.42
C LEU A 41 6.24 19.35 10.72
N ALA A 42 5.50 18.37 10.23
CA ALA A 42 4.07 18.24 10.53
C ALA A 42 3.84 17.96 12.02
N ALA A 43 4.59 17.01 12.60
CA ALA A 43 4.50 16.69 14.02
C ALA A 43 4.88 17.88 14.92
N GLU A 44 5.87 18.68 14.49
CA GLU A 44 6.27 19.90 15.18
C GLU A 44 5.17 20.98 15.14
N GLN A 45 4.53 21.18 13.99
CA GLN A 45 3.40 22.11 13.85
C GLN A 45 2.20 21.70 14.70
N VAL A 46 1.84 20.41 14.75
CA VAL A 46 0.73 19.90 15.59
C VAL A 46 0.92 20.25 17.07
N ARG A 47 2.15 20.21 17.58
CA ARG A 47 2.44 20.59 18.97
C ARG A 47 2.14 22.07 19.26
N GLN A 48 2.32 22.95 18.28
CA GLN A 48 2.10 24.39 18.49
C GLN A 48 0.62 24.76 18.61
N TYR A 49 -0.29 23.99 18.00
CA TYR A 49 -1.72 24.31 18.01
C TYR A 49 -2.44 23.92 19.31
N THR A 50 -1.83 23.16 20.21
CA THR A 50 -2.48 22.76 21.47
C THR A 50 -2.34 23.81 22.59
N THR A 51 -1.57 24.91 22.39
CA THR A 51 -1.26 25.85 23.49
C THR A 51 -1.78 27.28 23.33
N THR A 52 -2.21 27.78 22.15
CA THR A 52 -2.52 29.22 22.03
C THR A 52 -3.70 29.55 21.11
N THR A 53 -4.82 29.93 21.75
CA THR A 53 -5.85 30.80 21.18
C THR A 53 -5.24 32.14 20.77
N THR A 54 -5.50 32.57 19.52
CA THR A 54 -5.32 33.94 18.99
C THR A 54 -3.89 34.45 18.82
N THR A 55 -3.41 34.55 17.56
CA THR A 55 -2.99 35.81 16.90
C THR A 55 -2.37 35.47 15.54
N THR A 56 -3.04 35.95 14.49
CA THR A 56 -2.59 35.98 13.10
C THR A 56 -1.25 36.72 12.98
N THR A 57 -0.20 36.06 12.47
CA THR A 57 0.90 36.76 11.80
C THR A 57 1.45 35.88 10.70
N THR A 58 1.07 36.24 9.47
CA THR A 58 1.60 35.73 8.21
C THR A 58 3.10 36.06 8.13
N THR A 59 3.96 35.05 8.00
CA THR A 59 5.32 35.24 7.53
C THR A 59 5.68 34.12 6.56
N THR A 60 5.60 34.46 5.29
CA THR A 60 5.98 33.66 4.13
C THR A 60 7.45 33.27 4.22
N THR A 61 7.74 31.97 4.34
CA THR A 61 9.10 31.42 4.15
C THR A 61 9.04 30.30 3.13
N THR A 62 9.90 30.42 2.13
CA THR A 62 9.96 29.73 0.85
C THR A 62 10.01 28.20 0.97
N THR A 63 8.93 27.55 0.55
CA THR A 63 8.87 26.11 0.27
C THR A 63 9.67 25.82 -1.00
N THR A 64 10.88 25.27 -0.88
CA THR A 64 11.45 24.51 -2.00
C THR A 64 10.80 23.14 -1.98
N THR A 65 9.58 23.09 -2.51
CA THR A 65 8.92 21.84 -2.86
C THR A 65 9.82 21.21 -3.92
N THR A 66 10.50 20.10 -3.60
CA THR A 66 10.79 19.12 -4.64
C THR A 66 9.45 18.49 -4.99
N THR A 67 8.63 19.25 -5.73
CA THR A 67 7.64 18.65 -6.59
C THR A 67 8.47 17.78 -7.52
N THR A 68 8.37 16.46 -7.39
CA THR A 68 8.38 15.65 -8.61
C THR A 68 7.25 16.20 -9.43
N ASN A 69 7.58 17.18 -10.27
CA ASN A 69 6.71 17.82 -11.23
C ASN A 69 6.49 16.79 -12.33
N THR A 70 5.87 15.66 -11.97
CA THR A 70 5.29 14.74 -12.92
C THR A 70 4.08 15.46 -13.44
N ASN A 71 4.29 16.14 -14.57
CA ASN A 71 3.28 16.75 -15.39
C ASN A 71 2.00 15.88 -15.32
N PRO A 72 0.81 16.43 -15.06
CA PRO A 72 -0.41 15.63 -14.94
C PRO A 72 -0.63 14.71 -16.16
N SER A 73 -0.15 15.10 -17.34
CA SER A 73 -0.09 14.28 -18.55
C SER A 73 0.72 12.98 -18.40
N THR A 74 1.83 12.99 -17.64
CA THR A 74 2.65 11.80 -17.35
C THR A 74 1.90 10.81 -16.46
N ILE A 75 1.09 11.29 -15.52
CA ILE A 75 0.27 10.43 -14.65
C ILE A 75 -0.82 9.73 -15.48
N TYR A 76 -1.53 10.44 -16.35
CA TYR A 76 -2.52 9.81 -17.23
C TYR A 76 -1.88 8.81 -18.20
N PHE A 77 -0.70 9.14 -18.75
CA PHE A 77 0.03 8.24 -19.64
C PHE A 77 0.48 6.95 -18.94
N THR A 78 1.02 7.06 -17.72
CA THR A 78 1.45 5.90 -16.93
C THR A 78 0.27 5.02 -16.52
N ILE A 79 -0.85 5.61 -16.11
CA ILE A 79 -2.08 4.87 -15.81
C ILE A 79 -2.62 4.16 -17.06
N LEU A 80 -2.64 4.84 -18.21
CA LEU A 80 -3.08 4.27 -19.48
C LEU A 80 -2.20 3.07 -19.90
N LEU A 81 -0.88 3.21 -19.80
CA LEU A 81 0.08 2.15 -20.10
C LEU A 81 -0.12 0.93 -19.19
N LEU A 82 -0.31 1.17 -17.89
CA LEU A 82 -0.57 0.12 -16.90
C LEU A 82 -1.90 -0.59 -17.20
N LEU A 83 -2.95 0.15 -17.57
CA LEU A 83 -4.24 -0.41 -17.94
C LEU A 83 -4.14 -1.30 -19.18
N ILE A 84 -3.43 -0.85 -20.22
CA ILE A 84 -3.18 -1.63 -21.45
C ILE A 84 -2.42 -2.92 -21.14
N LEU A 85 -1.48 -2.90 -20.19
CA LEU A 85 -0.70 -4.06 -19.81
C LEU A 85 -1.50 -5.07 -18.97
N ILE A 86 -2.39 -4.60 -18.08
CA ILE A 86 -3.18 -5.44 -17.17
C ILE A 86 -4.44 -6.01 -17.84
N LEU A 87 -5.07 -5.28 -18.75
CA LEU A 87 -6.29 -5.71 -19.43
C LEU A 87 -6.20 -7.10 -20.11
N PRO A 88 -5.15 -7.44 -20.90
CA PRO A 88 -5.03 -8.76 -21.50
C PRO A 88 -4.80 -9.86 -20.46
N GLN A 89 -4.14 -9.56 -19.34
CA GLN A 89 -3.94 -10.53 -18.26
C GLN A 89 -5.25 -10.89 -17.57
N ILE A 90 -6.10 -9.88 -17.30
CA ILE A 90 -7.45 -10.10 -16.76
C ILE A 90 -8.31 -10.89 -17.75
N LEU A 91 -8.27 -10.54 -19.04
CA LEU A 91 -9.01 -11.26 -20.08
C LEU A 91 -8.57 -12.74 -20.15
N LEU A 92 -7.27 -13.00 -20.13
CA LEU A 92 -6.72 -14.35 -20.13
C LEU A 92 -7.13 -15.15 -18.89
N LEU A 93 -7.15 -14.51 -17.72
CA LEU A 93 -7.64 -15.13 -16.48
C LEU A 93 -9.12 -15.52 -16.60
N ILE A 94 -9.96 -14.64 -17.16
CA ILE A 94 -11.39 -14.92 -17.38
C ILE A 94 -11.57 -16.09 -18.35
N VAL A 95 -10.84 -16.10 -19.47
CA VAL A 95 -10.89 -17.20 -20.44
C VAL A 95 -10.46 -18.52 -19.81
N LEU A 96 -9.38 -18.51 -19.02
CA LEU A 96 -8.90 -19.69 -18.29
C LEU A 96 -9.96 -20.19 -17.29
N LEU A 97 -10.60 -19.29 -16.56
CA LEU A 97 -11.67 -19.63 -15.62
C LEU A 97 -12.86 -20.26 -16.34
N LEU A 98 -13.28 -19.70 -17.48
CA LEU A 98 -14.36 -20.26 -18.29
C LEU A 98 -14.01 -21.66 -18.82
N LEU A 99 -12.76 -21.86 -19.26
CA LEU A 99 -12.29 -23.17 -19.72
C LEU A 99 -12.27 -24.20 -18.58
N LEU A 100 -11.85 -23.79 -17.38
CA LEU A 100 -11.90 -24.64 -16.19
C LEU A 100 -13.34 -25.01 -15.82
N LEU A 101 -14.26 -24.02 -15.84
CA LEU A 101 -15.67 -24.25 -15.59
C LEU A 101 -16.28 -25.23 -16.62
N LEU A 102 -15.95 -25.03 -17.89
CA LEU A 102 -16.37 -25.91 -18.98
C LEU A 102 -15.85 -27.33 -18.76
N LEU A 103 -14.58 -27.48 -18.38
CA LEU A 103 -13.98 -28.79 -18.08
C LEU A 103 -14.71 -29.48 -16.93
N LEU A 104 -15.04 -28.75 -15.86
CA LEU A 104 -15.82 -29.29 -14.73
C LEU A 104 -17.22 -29.72 -15.15
N LEU A 105 -17.87 -28.95 -16.02
CA LEU A 105 -19.17 -29.31 -16.60
C LEU A 105 -19.07 -30.58 -17.45
N LEU A 106 -18.03 -30.69 -18.28
CA LEU A 106 -17.77 -31.89 -19.07
C LEU A 106 -17.51 -33.11 -18.17
N GLN A 107 -16.76 -32.94 -17.09
CA GLN A 107 -16.52 -34.01 -16.12
C GLN A 107 -17.82 -34.46 -15.44
N ARG A 108 -18.69 -33.50 -15.04
CA ARG A 108 -20.02 -33.80 -14.50
C ARG A 108 -20.89 -34.54 -15.51
N LEU A 109 -20.90 -34.10 -16.77
CA LEU A 109 -21.67 -34.73 -17.84
C LEU A 109 -21.15 -36.14 -18.15
N TYR A 110 -19.83 -36.33 -18.18
CA TYR A 110 -19.20 -37.63 -18.37
C TYR A 110 -19.62 -38.62 -17.29
N LEU A 111 -19.62 -38.21 -16.03
CA LEU A 111 -20.08 -39.05 -14.93
C LEU A 111 -21.56 -39.41 -15.08
N TYR A 112 -22.39 -38.43 -15.45
CA TYR A 112 -23.82 -38.65 -15.69
C TYR A 112 -24.04 -39.67 -16.82
N TYR A 113 -23.33 -39.51 -17.94
CA TYR A 113 -23.40 -40.43 -19.07
C TYR A 113 -22.96 -41.84 -18.68
N TYR A 114 -21.85 -41.97 -17.95
CA TYR A 114 -21.35 -43.25 -17.47
C TYR A 114 -22.36 -43.95 -16.55
N HIS A 115 -22.96 -43.21 -15.62
CA HIS A 115 -23.96 -43.74 -14.71
C HIS A 115 -25.23 -44.18 -15.45
N TYR A 116 -25.70 -43.39 -16.40
CA TYR A 116 -26.86 -43.72 -17.24
C TYR A 116 -26.65 -44.99 -18.06
N TYR A 117 -25.47 -45.13 -18.69
CA TYR A 117 -25.13 -46.31 -19.48
C TYR A 117 -25.02 -47.56 -18.62
N TYR A 118 -24.35 -47.45 -17.47
CA TYR A 118 -24.23 -48.55 -16.51
C TYR A 118 -25.61 -48.98 -16.00
N TYR A 119 -26.48 -48.02 -15.64
CA TYR A 119 -27.82 -48.35 -15.15
C TYR A 119 -28.65 -49.09 -16.22
N ASN A 120 -28.61 -48.66 -17.48
CA ASN A 120 -29.31 -49.35 -18.55
C ASN A 120 -28.76 -50.75 -18.85
N TYR A 121 -27.44 -50.97 -18.72
CA TYR A 121 -26.85 -52.27 -19.02
C TYR A 121 -27.18 -53.35 -17.96
N TYR A 122 -27.35 -52.96 -16.69
CA TYR A 122 -27.56 -53.93 -15.61
C TYR A 122 -29.03 -54.15 -15.25
N TYR A 123 -29.91 -53.19 -15.53
CA TYR A 123 -31.32 -53.25 -15.16
C TYR A 123 -32.27 -53.49 -16.34
N HIS A 124 -31.74 -53.67 -17.54
CA HIS A 124 -32.47 -54.00 -18.75
C HIS A 124 -31.90 -55.25 -19.41
#